data_AF-A0A6A5BW16-F1
#
_entry.id   AF-A0A6A5BW16-F1
#
_cell.length_a   1.000
_cell.length_b   1.000
_cell.length_c   1.000
_cell.angle_alpha   90.00
_cell.angle_beta   90.00
_cell.angle_gamma   90.00
#
_symmetry.space_group_name_H-M   'P 1'
#
loop_
_entity.id
_entity.type
_entity.pdbx_description
1 polymer ?
#
loop_
_entity_poly.entity_id
_entity_poly.type
_entity_poly.pdbx_seq_one_letter_code
_entity_poly.pdbx_strand_id
1 'polypeptide(L)'
;MNLSAFNNNSKFSILSLYRNLLRNMKYYPSVRKEGMIQAIREEFRAYKHEKDPKKIEMKIGEARGGLERLKAYAEMSKAQNKGGRSTFSV
;
A
#
# COMPACT_ATOMS: atom_id res chain seq x y z
N MET A 1 21.28 10.73 16.52
CA MET A 1 20.79 10.38 15.17
C MET A 1 20.57 8.88 15.13
N ASN A 2 19.34 8.41 14.89
CA ASN A 2 18.96 7.01 15.02
C ASN A 2 19.32 6.24 13.74
N LEU A 3 20.27 5.31 13.82
CA LEU A 3 20.81 4.50 12.71
C LEU A 3 19.91 3.32 12.30
N SER A 4 18.67 3.26 12.78
CA SER A 4 17.72 2.16 12.51
C SER A 4 17.00 2.25 11.15
N ALA A 5 17.23 3.29 10.36
CA ALA A 5 16.71 3.42 8.99
C ALA A 5 17.55 2.64 7.95
N PHE A 6 18.41 1.72 8.39
CA PHE A 6 19.23 0.86 7.53
C PHE A 6 18.35 -0.15 6.78
N ASN A 7 17.82 0.32 5.65
CA ASN A 7 17.64 -0.38 4.38
C ASN A 7 17.54 -1.93 4.41
N ASN A 8 16.51 -2.47 5.06
CA ASN A 8 16.15 -3.88 4.90
C ASN A 8 15.25 -4.07 3.66
N ASN A 9 15.78 -3.78 2.47
CA ASN A 9 15.16 -4.13 1.18
C ASN A 9 15.34 -5.62 0.87
N SER A 10 15.12 -6.48 1.87
CA SER A 10 15.10 -7.91 1.67
C SER A 10 13.93 -8.27 0.76
N LYS A 11 14.05 -9.38 0.01
CA LYS A 11 12.95 -9.89 -0.82
C LYS A 11 11.64 -10.03 -0.01
N PHE A 12 11.74 -10.38 1.28
CA PHE A 12 10.60 -10.48 2.18
C PHE A 12 9.93 -9.14 2.47
N SER A 13 10.67 -8.03 2.60
CA SER A 13 10.08 -6.71 2.83
C SER A 13 9.36 -6.19 1.58
N ILE A 14 9.92 -6.41 0.39
CA ILE A 14 9.31 -6.03 -0.89
C ILE A 14 8.01 -6.81 -1.13
N LEU A 15 8.01 -8.13 -0.89
CA LEU A 15 6.80 -8.95 -1.00
C LEU A 15 5.73 -8.54 0.01
N SER A 16 6.14 -8.14 1.22
CA SER A 16 5.21 -7.65 2.24
C SER A 16 4.59 -6.31 1.82
N LEU A 17 5.40 -5.40 1.25
CA LEU A 17 4.93 -4.13 0.70
C LEU A 17 3.90 -4.36 -0.43
N TYR A 18 4.21 -5.22 -1.39
CA TYR A 18 3.31 -5.62 -2.47
C TYR A 18 1.96 -6.17 -1.95
N ARG A 19 2.01 -7.14 -1.03
CA ARG A 19 0.81 -7.73 -0.43
C ARG A 19 -0.03 -6.70 0.31
N ASN A 20 0.62 -5.78 1.02
CA ASN A 20 -0.07 -4.73 1.77
C ASN A 20 -0.75 -3.71 0.84
N LEU A 21 -0.12 -3.33 -0.28
CA LEU A 21 -0.75 -2.48 -1.29
C LEU A 21 -2.03 -3.15 -1.82
N LEU A 22 -1.94 -4.38 -2.31
CA LEU A 22 -3.07 -5.11 -2.85
C LEU A 22 -4.19 -5.34 -1.82
N ARG A 23 -3.82 -5.59 -0.56
CA ARG A 23 -4.81 -5.76 0.52
C ARG A 23 -5.57 -4.47 0.80
N ASN A 24 -4.89 -3.31 0.81
CA ASN A 24 -5.54 -2.04 1.10
C ASN A 24 -6.34 -1.50 -0.07
N MET A 25 -5.98 -1.83 -1.31
CA MET A 25 -6.77 -1.51 -2.52
C MET A 25 -8.22 -2.00 -2.45
N LYS A 26 -8.50 -3.06 -1.68
CA LYS A 26 -9.88 -3.56 -1.46
C LYS A 26 -10.82 -2.52 -0.85
N TYR A 27 -10.28 -1.58 -0.07
CA TYR A 27 -11.03 -0.52 0.60
C TYR A 27 -11.04 0.79 -0.19
N TYR A 28 -10.39 0.84 -1.35
CA TYR A 28 -10.28 2.06 -2.12
C TYR A 28 -11.57 2.32 -2.92
N PRO A 29 -12.27 3.45 -2.69
CA PRO A 29 -13.60 3.69 -3.25
C PRO A 29 -13.49 4.24 -4.68
N SER A 30 -12.97 3.44 -5.61
CA SER A 30 -12.84 3.81 -7.02
C SER A 30 -13.39 2.73 -7.94
N VAL A 31 -14.19 3.16 -8.93
CA VAL A 31 -14.63 2.29 -10.04
C VAL A 31 -13.46 1.77 -10.87
N ARG A 32 -12.31 2.47 -10.85
CA ARG A 32 -11.09 2.08 -11.56
C ARG A 32 -10.11 1.27 -10.69
N LYS A 33 -10.52 0.80 -9.51
CA LYS A 33 -9.63 0.08 -8.58
C LYS A 33 -8.96 -1.14 -9.22
N GLU A 34 -9.66 -1.85 -10.09
CA GLU A 34 -9.11 -3.04 -10.75
C GLU A 34 -7.96 -2.67 -11.69
N GLY A 35 -8.10 -1.58 -12.44
CA GLY A 35 -7.02 -1.03 -13.27
C GLY A 35 -5.81 -0.61 -12.44
N MET A 36 -6.03 -0.02 -11.27
CA MET A 36 -4.94 0.33 -10.34
C MET A 36 -4.27 -0.91 -9.73
N ILE A 37 -5.05 -1.93 -9.35
CA ILE A 37 -4.53 -3.22 -8.88
C ILE A 37 -3.64 -3.84 -9.96
N GLN A 38 -4.11 -3.83 -11.22
CA GLN A 38 -3.34 -4.35 -12.34
C GLN A 38 -2.06 -3.57 -12.57
N ALA A 39 -2.11 -2.23 -12.56
CA ALA A 39 -0.93 -1.39 -12.68
C ALA A 39 0.11 -1.67 -11.58
N ILE A 40 -0.32 -1.85 -10.32
CA ILE A 40 0.59 -2.24 -9.22
C ILE A 40 1.27 -3.57 -9.51
N ARG A 41 0.53 -4.57 -10.03
CA ARG A 41 1.10 -5.88 -10.37
C ARG A 41 2.11 -5.78 -11.50
N GLU A 42 1.80 -5.00 -12.53
CA GLU A 42 2.67 -4.78 -13.68
C GLU A 42 3.96 -4.07 -13.28
N GLU A 43 3.86 -3.04 -12.44
CA GLU A 43 5.04 -2.29 -11.97
C GLU A 43 5.98 -3.18 -11.14
N PHE A 44 5.45 -3.94 -10.17
CA PHE A 44 6.27 -4.88 -9.39
C PHE A 44 6.87 -6.01 -10.25
N ARG A 45 6.17 -6.43 -11.32
CA ARG A 45 6.70 -7.43 -12.26
C ARG A 45 7.81 -6.84 -13.13
N ALA A 46 7.63 -5.61 -13.63
CA ALA A 46 8.58 -4.92 -14.48
C ALA A 46 9.93 -4.69 -13.77
N TYR A 47 9.89 -4.31 -12.48
CA TYR A 47 11.09 -4.04 -11.69
C TYR A 47 11.59 -5.24 -10.87
N LYS A 48 11.02 -6.44 -11.04
CA LYS A 48 11.40 -7.64 -10.28
C LYS A 48 12.90 -7.98 -10.37
N HIS A 49 13.51 -7.68 -11.51
CA HIS A 49 14.92 -7.97 -11.81
C HIS A 49 15.77 -6.70 -11.85
N GLU A 50 15.27 -5.58 -11.34
CA GLU A 50 16.05 -4.35 -11.22
C GLU A 50 17.26 -4.59 -10.32
N LYS A 51 18.41 -4.06 -10.72
CA LYS A 51 19.69 -4.22 -10.02
C LYS A 51 20.29 -2.89 -9.60
N ASP A 52 19.83 -1.77 -10.16
CA ASP A 52 20.28 -0.45 -9.75
C ASP A 52 19.74 -0.13 -8.34
N PRO A 53 20.62 -0.01 -7.33
CA PRO A 53 20.20 0.24 -5.96
C PRO A 53 19.44 1.56 -5.80
N LYS A 54 19.80 2.61 -6.55
CA LYS A 54 19.13 3.92 -6.46
C LYS A 54 17.70 3.83 -6.99
N LYS A 55 17.52 3.09 -8.09
CA LYS A 55 16.21 2.88 -8.71
C LYS A 55 15.32 1.99 -7.85
N ILE A 56 15.88 0.95 -7.23
CA ILE A 56 15.17 0.12 -6.24
C ILE A 56 14.68 0.97 -5.07
N GLU A 57 15.57 1.81 -4.51
CA GLU A 57 15.22 2.67 -3.38
C GLU A 57 14.12 3.67 -3.74
N MET A 58 14.23 4.33 -4.90
CA MET A 58 13.22 5.24 -5.42
C MET A 58 11.85 4.53 -5.55
N LYS A 59 11.81 3.35 -6.18
CA LYS A 59 10.58 2.59 -6.37
C LYS A 59 9.96 2.09 -5.07
N ILE A 60 10.79 1.69 -4.12
CA ILE A 60 10.32 1.34 -2.77
C ILE A 60 9.76 2.57 -2.06
N GLY A 61 10.37 3.74 -2.23
CA GLY A 61 9.87 5.02 -1.72
C GLY A 61 8.49 5.35 -2.27
N GLU A 62 8.31 5.28 -3.58
CA GLU A 62 7.02 5.48 -4.26
C GLU A 62 5.95 4.52 -3.72
N ALA A 63 6.27 3.22 -3.64
CA ALA A 63 5.37 2.19 -3.15
C ALA A 63 5.00 2.36 -1.67
N ARG A 64 5.95 2.79 -0.81
CA ARG A 64 5.68 3.12 0.60
C ARG A 64 4.73 4.30 0.73
N GLY A 65 4.97 5.38 -0.02
CA GLY A 65 4.08 6.55 -0.04
C GLY A 65 2.67 6.20 -0.56
N GLY A 66 2.59 5.33 -1.57
CA GLY A 66 1.31 4.77 -2.04
C GLY A 66 0.58 3.98 -0.96
N LEU A 67 1.29 3.11 -0.22
CA LEU A 67 0.71 2.32 0.86
C LEU A 67 0.19 3.20 2.00
N GLU A 68 0.91 4.25 2.37
CA GLU A 68 0.49 5.18 3.42
C GLU A 68 -0.86 5.84 3.07
N ARG A 69 -0.97 6.36 1.83
CA ARG A 69 -2.24 6.92 1.34
C ARG A 69 -3.37 5.89 1.37
N LEU A 70 -3.12 4.68 0.89
CA LEU A 70 -4.14 3.62 0.89
C LEU A 70 -4.58 3.21 2.30
N LYS A 71 -3.65 3.17 3.26
CA LYS A 71 -3.99 2.92 4.67
C LYS A 71 -4.87 4.02 5.24
N ALA A 72 -4.56 5.29 4.96
CA ALA A 72 -5.39 6.41 5.40
C ALA A 72 -6.84 6.27 4.90
N TYR A 73 -7.01 5.95 3.61
CA TYR A 73 -8.34 5.67 3.05
C TYR A 73 -9.02 4.46 3.71
N ALA A 74 -8.30 3.36 3.94
CA ALA A 74 -8.87 2.17 4.56
C ALA A 74 -9.36 2.45 5.99
N GLU A 75 -8.61 3.23 6.77
CA GLU A 75 -9.04 3.63 8.12
C GLU A 75 -10.27 4.56 8.09
N MET A 76 -10.32 5.52 7.17
CA MET A 76 -11.52 6.36 6.98
C MET A 76 -12.75 5.52 6.59
N SER A 77 -12.60 4.57 5.66
CA SER A 77 -13.68 3.67 5.25
C SER A 77 -14.20 2.80 6.40
N LYS A 78 -13.29 2.30 7.26
CA LYS A 78 -13.67 1.55 8.46
C LYS A 78 -14.38 2.43 9.49
N ALA A 79 -13.95 3.68 9.67
CA ALA A 79 -14.58 4.61 10.59
C ALA A 79 -16.02 4.95 10.15
N GLN A 80 -16.24 5.17 8.86
CA GLN A 80 -17.59 5.39 8.30
C GLN A 80 -18.52 4.19 8.54
N ASN A 81 -18.03 2.96 8.38
CA ASN A 81 -18.82 1.75 8.65
C ASN A 81 -19.20 1.57 10.13
N LYS A 82 -18.44 2.15 11.07
CA LYS A 82 -18.73 2.04 12.52
C LYS A 82 -19.75 3.08 13.01
N GLY A 83 -19.99 4.17 12.26
CA GLY A 83 -21.00 5.19 12.57
C GLY A 83 -22.45 4.80 12.25
N GLY A 84 -22.68 3.65 11.60
CA GLY A 84 -24.01 3.19 11.17
C GLY A 84 -24.85 2.46 12.23
N ARG A 85 -24.32 2.19 13.43
CA ARG A 85 -25.12 1.70 14.57
C ARG A 85 -25.35 2.84 15.56
N SER A 86 -26.18 3.79 15.18
CA SER A 86 -26.94 4.55 16.19
C SER A 86 -28.05 3.61 16.67
N THR A 87 -27.81 2.92 17.78
CA THR A 87 -28.90 2.37 18.58
C THR A 87 -29.61 3.55 19.21
N PHE A 88 -30.61 4.09 18.50
CA PHE A 88 -31.67 4.86 19.14
C PHE A 88 -32.43 3.87 20.02
N SER A 89 -32.05 3.81 21.30
CA SER A 89 -32.94 3.28 22.33
C SER A 89 -33.80 4.45 22.79
N VAL A 90 -35.08 4.39 22.43
CA VAL A 90 -36.17 5.19 23.00
C VAL A 90 -36.46 4.69 24.41
#